data_AF-A0A2D4MJP4-F1
#
_entry.id   AF-A0A2D4MJP4-F1
#
_cell.length_a   1.000
_cell.length_b   1.000
_cell.length_c   1.000
_cell.angle_alpha   90.00
_cell.angle_beta   90.00
_cell.angle_gamma   90.00
#
_symmetry.space_group_name_H-M   'P 1'
#
loop_
_entity.id
_entity.type
_entity.pdbx_description
1 polymer ?
#
loop_
_entity_poly.entity_id
_entity_poly.type
_entity_poly.pdbx_seq_one_letter_code
_entity_poly.pdbx_strand_id
1 'polypeptide(L)'
;MLEASGEQDVGAAVFHPPEDTMVGDVSSHNSSEQDPLLQKFQALWACRDMEKLREEMRLGIASLPDPLAWFLDVMDHCEDSSEPGLLVHIVRELQAWTKRCAGDQPSGLKLEKLQARLFPWLARCNVILLQPLFSIYQLHTADHHRLLGLVNQLYQQGKFKEAAVLSIKLKLQPDLEFEKVCVPLLLLDKIELVEAYVEGSLELQRSLLQLLDSWSVPGFQIKDLARQYQALPGKWPENIKCSTMNK
;
A
#
# COMPACT_ATOMS: atom_id res chain seq x y z
N MET A 1 57.42 -40.18 38.93
CA MET A 1 58.33 -41.33 38.93
C MET A 1 57.82 -42.28 37.86
N LEU A 2 58.62 -42.44 36.79
CA LEU A 2 58.63 -43.52 35.76
C LEU A 2 57.33 -43.71 34.93
N GLU A 3 57.27 -43.30 33.66
CA GLU A 3 57.89 -43.89 32.45
C GLU A 3 57.46 -45.35 32.13
N ALA A 4 56.66 -45.43 31.05
CA ALA A 4 56.92 -46.15 29.81
C ALA A 4 56.73 -47.67 29.68
N SER A 5 56.04 -47.98 28.57
CA SER A 5 56.31 -49.04 27.57
C SER A 5 55.64 -50.41 27.72
N GLY A 6 54.98 -50.81 26.63
CA GLY A 6 54.45 -52.16 26.43
C GLY A 6 53.55 -52.29 25.19
N GLU A 7 54.14 -52.04 24.02
CA GLU A 7 53.61 -52.31 22.68
C GLU A 7 53.29 -53.82 22.48
N GLN A 8 52.17 -54.16 21.84
CA GLN A 8 52.12 -55.32 20.94
C GLN A 8 51.02 -55.20 19.89
N ASP A 9 51.51 -55.38 18.66
CA ASP A 9 50.92 -55.29 17.34
C ASP A 9 50.11 -56.56 16.95
N VAL A 10 49.49 -56.48 15.78
CA VAL A 10 49.06 -57.53 14.84
C VAL A 10 47.55 -57.69 14.69
N GLY A 11 47.03 -57.19 13.57
CA GLY A 11 45.71 -57.61 13.06
C GLY A 11 45.20 -56.77 11.90
N ALA A 12 45.83 -56.89 10.73
CA ALA A 12 45.39 -56.26 9.48
C ALA A 12 43.95 -56.65 9.11
N ALA A 13 43.07 -55.66 9.00
CA ALA A 13 41.79 -55.78 8.30
C ALA A 13 41.76 -54.72 7.19
N VAL A 14 41.84 -55.20 5.95
CA VAL A 14 41.69 -54.44 4.72
C VAL A 14 40.28 -53.83 4.70
N PHE A 15 40.19 -52.50 4.81
CA PHE A 15 38.96 -51.75 4.56
C PHE A 15 39.10 -51.05 3.21
N HIS A 16 38.36 -51.54 2.22
CA HIS A 16 38.11 -50.82 0.97
C HIS A 16 37.23 -49.59 1.25
N PRO A 17 37.51 -48.41 0.67
CA PRO A 17 36.57 -47.29 0.72
C PRO A 17 35.44 -47.53 -0.29
N PRO A 18 34.17 -47.31 0.06
CA PRO A 18 33.15 -47.11 -0.96
C PRO A 18 33.21 -45.66 -1.43
N GLU A 19 33.71 -45.47 -2.65
CA GLU A 19 33.48 -44.25 -3.43
C GLU A 19 31.99 -44.12 -3.76
N ASP A 20 31.56 -42.87 -3.79
CA ASP A 20 30.34 -42.34 -4.40
C ASP A 20 28.99 -42.86 -3.89
N THR A 21 28.43 -42.10 -2.96
CA THR A 21 26.99 -41.85 -2.97
C THR A 21 26.74 -40.35 -2.92
N MET A 22 26.74 -39.78 -4.13
CA MET A 22 25.70 -38.89 -4.63
C MET A 22 25.04 -38.01 -3.56
N VAL A 23 25.55 -36.78 -3.51
CA VAL A 23 24.80 -35.52 -3.34
C VAL A 23 23.29 -35.75 -3.22
N GLY A 24 22.84 -35.95 -1.99
CA GLY A 24 21.44 -35.84 -1.65
C GLY A 24 21.09 -34.36 -1.65
N ASP A 25 20.38 -33.94 -2.70
CA ASP A 25 19.77 -32.63 -2.87
C ASP A 25 19.22 -32.10 -1.54
N VAL A 26 19.95 -31.16 -0.94
CA VAL A 26 19.30 -30.08 -0.19
C VAL A 26 18.68 -29.21 -1.28
N SER A 27 17.52 -29.66 -1.76
CA SER A 27 16.68 -28.83 -2.62
C SER A 27 16.23 -27.66 -1.76
N SER A 28 16.94 -26.57 -1.97
CA SER A 28 16.66 -25.25 -1.47
C SER A 28 15.15 -25.00 -1.42
N HIS A 29 14.70 -24.60 -0.23
CA HIS A 29 13.41 -23.97 0.03
C HIS A 29 12.72 -23.44 -1.23
N ASN A 30 11.56 -24.01 -1.56
CA ASN A 30 10.61 -23.58 -2.57
C ASN A 30 10.73 -22.08 -2.86
N SER A 31 11.40 -21.76 -3.97
CA SER A 31 11.24 -20.49 -4.67
C SER A 31 9.76 -20.31 -4.93
N SER A 32 9.12 -19.36 -4.25
CA SER A 32 7.75 -18.90 -4.48
C SER A 32 7.41 -18.99 -5.98
N GLU A 33 6.61 -19.99 -6.37
CA GLU A 33 6.14 -20.13 -7.75
C GLU A 33 5.23 -18.95 -8.05
N GLN A 34 5.84 -17.88 -8.57
CA GLN A 34 5.15 -16.68 -8.96
C GLN A 34 4.10 -17.02 -10.01
N ASP A 35 2.90 -16.45 -9.87
CA ASP A 35 1.75 -16.75 -10.71
C ASP A 35 2.09 -16.67 -12.22
N PRO A 36 1.76 -17.72 -13.02
CA PRO A 36 2.17 -17.81 -14.42
C PRO A 36 1.54 -16.73 -15.30
N LEU A 37 0.35 -16.22 -14.94
CA LEU A 37 -0.29 -15.12 -15.65
C LEU A 37 0.44 -13.80 -15.38
N LEU A 38 0.82 -13.56 -14.12
CA LEU A 38 1.66 -12.42 -13.74
C LEU A 38 3.01 -12.44 -14.44
N GLN A 39 3.69 -13.59 -14.50
CA GLN A 39 4.96 -13.75 -15.22
C GLN A 39 4.81 -13.39 -16.71
N LYS A 40 3.71 -13.82 -17.34
CA LYS A 40 3.40 -13.48 -18.74
C LYS A 40 3.25 -11.98 -18.93
N PHE A 41 2.55 -11.30 -18.01
CA PHE A 41 2.40 -9.84 -18.07
C PHE A 41 3.74 -9.12 -17.87
N GLN A 42 4.57 -9.58 -16.94
CA GLN A 42 5.90 -9.02 -16.70
C GLN A 42 6.82 -9.18 -17.92
N ALA A 43 6.80 -10.33 -18.58
CA ALA A 43 7.58 -10.55 -19.80
C ALA A 43 7.15 -9.61 -20.94
N LEU A 44 5.85 -9.46 -21.18
CA LEU A 44 5.31 -8.55 -22.19
C LEU A 44 5.59 -7.07 -21.86
N TRP A 45 5.53 -6.71 -20.57
CA TRP A 45 5.90 -5.39 -20.08
C TRP A 45 7.38 -5.07 -20.29
N ALA A 46 8.27 -6.04 -20.05
CA ALA A 46 9.71 -5.91 -20.29
C ALA A 46 10.02 -5.74 -21.78
N CYS A 47 9.28 -6.45 -22.65
CA CYS A 47 9.37 -6.30 -24.11
C CYS A 47 8.69 -5.03 -24.66
N ARG A 48 8.02 -4.23 -23.81
CA ARG A 48 7.27 -3.02 -24.18
C ARG A 48 6.18 -3.25 -25.24
N ASP A 49 5.69 -4.48 -25.36
CA ASP A 49 4.59 -4.84 -26.27
C ASP A 49 3.23 -4.53 -25.62
N MET A 50 2.85 -3.26 -25.65
CA MET A 50 1.68 -2.75 -24.93
C MET A 50 0.34 -3.21 -25.52
N GLU A 51 0.28 -3.48 -26.82
CA GLU A 51 -0.94 -3.97 -27.47
C GLU A 51 -1.22 -5.40 -27.07
N LYS A 52 -0.21 -6.27 -27.18
CA LYS A 52 -0.32 -7.66 -26.76
C LYS A 52 -0.52 -7.78 -25.26
N LEU A 53 0.16 -6.96 -24.46
CA LEU A 53 -0.04 -6.92 -23.02
C LEU A 53 -1.50 -6.63 -22.66
N ARG A 54 -2.12 -5.63 -23.30
CA ARG A 54 -3.52 -5.27 -23.01
C ARG A 54 -4.47 -6.41 -23.38
N GLU A 55 -4.27 -7.03 -24.53
CA GLU A 55 -5.13 -8.14 -24.97
C GLU A 55 -4.99 -9.36 -24.06
N GLU A 56 -3.75 -9.69 -23.68
CA GLU A 56 -3.47 -10.79 -22.75
C GLU A 56 -4.00 -10.52 -21.34
N MET A 57 -3.94 -9.27 -20.86
CA MET A 57 -4.59 -8.87 -19.62
C MET A 57 -6.10 -9.06 -19.70
N ARG A 58 -6.71 -8.60 -20.79
CA ARG A 58 -8.16 -8.70 -21.00
C ARG A 58 -8.63 -10.15 -21.02
N LEU A 59 -7.95 -11.02 -21.76
CA LEU A 59 -8.27 -12.44 -21.86
C LEU A 59 -7.92 -13.20 -20.59
N GLY A 60 -6.73 -12.97 -20.04
CA GLY A 60 -6.24 -13.59 -18.83
C GLY A 60 -7.16 -13.33 -17.64
N ILE A 61 -7.46 -12.06 -17.37
CA ILE A 61 -8.35 -11.65 -16.26
C ILE A 61 -9.75 -12.23 -16.46
N ALA A 62 -10.30 -12.21 -17.68
CA ALA A 62 -11.63 -12.76 -17.95
C ALA A 62 -11.71 -14.29 -17.82
N SER A 63 -10.58 -14.99 -17.97
CA SER A 63 -10.50 -16.45 -17.83
C SER A 63 -10.36 -16.92 -16.38
N LEU A 64 -10.03 -16.03 -15.45
CA LEU A 64 -9.84 -16.38 -14.04
C LEU A 64 -11.19 -16.67 -13.36
N PRO A 65 -11.25 -17.69 -12.48
CA PRO A 65 -12.46 -18.00 -11.71
C PRO A 65 -12.79 -16.92 -10.67
N ASP A 66 -11.77 -16.28 -10.10
CA ASP A 66 -11.92 -15.15 -9.18
C ASP A 66 -10.83 -14.09 -9.43
N PRO A 67 -11.06 -13.16 -10.37
CA PRO A 67 -10.05 -12.17 -10.74
C PRO A 67 -9.70 -11.19 -9.60
N LEU A 68 -10.62 -10.98 -8.65
CA LEU A 68 -10.42 -10.09 -7.52
C LEU A 68 -9.56 -10.76 -6.44
N ALA A 69 -9.86 -12.01 -6.09
CA ALA A 69 -9.02 -12.77 -5.17
C ALA A 69 -7.61 -12.95 -5.76
N TRP A 70 -7.50 -13.31 -7.04
CA TRP A 70 -6.22 -13.44 -7.74
C TRP A 70 -5.37 -12.16 -7.66
N PHE A 71 -5.99 -10.99 -7.87
CA PHE A 71 -5.26 -9.73 -7.76
C PHE A 71 -4.69 -9.51 -6.34
N LEU A 72 -5.47 -9.81 -5.30
CA LEU A 72 -4.96 -9.72 -3.92
C LEU A 72 -3.86 -10.73 -3.65
N ASP A 73 -3.97 -11.96 -4.19
CA ASP A 73 -2.92 -12.97 -4.08
C ASP A 73 -1.64 -12.48 -4.77
N VAL A 74 -1.74 -11.89 -5.97
CA VAL A 74 -0.61 -11.25 -6.65
C VAL A 74 0.01 -10.17 -5.77
N MET A 75 -0.78 -9.29 -5.15
CA MET A 75 -0.25 -8.24 -4.29
C MET A 75 0.46 -8.80 -3.07
N ASP A 76 -0.11 -9.79 -2.39
CA ASP A 76 0.46 -10.39 -1.17
C ASP A 76 1.86 -10.99 -1.41
N HIS A 77 2.16 -11.41 -2.64
CA HIS A 77 3.46 -11.96 -3.03
C HIS A 77 4.36 -10.94 -3.77
N CYS A 78 3.92 -9.70 -3.95
CA CYS A 78 4.61 -8.64 -4.69
C CYS A 78 5.23 -7.56 -3.79
N GLU A 79 5.85 -7.95 -2.66
CA GLU A 79 6.44 -6.95 -1.77
C GLU A 79 7.59 -6.16 -2.41
N ASP A 80 8.30 -6.72 -3.40
CA ASP A 80 9.49 -6.07 -4.02
C ASP A 80 9.59 -6.16 -5.55
N SER A 81 8.74 -6.92 -6.27
CA SER A 81 8.99 -7.29 -7.67
C SER A 81 8.11 -6.63 -8.72
N SER A 82 7.01 -5.96 -8.35
CA SER A 82 6.15 -5.32 -9.35
C SER A 82 6.49 -3.86 -9.57
N GLU A 83 6.84 -3.52 -10.81
CA GLU A 83 6.92 -2.12 -11.22
C GLU A 83 5.56 -1.43 -10.99
N PRO A 84 5.52 -0.26 -10.33
CA PRO A 84 4.28 0.47 -10.08
C PRO A 84 3.47 0.73 -11.37
N GLY A 85 4.15 0.86 -12.51
CA GLY A 85 3.52 1.00 -13.82
C GLY A 85 2.67 -0.21 -14.21
N LEU A 86 3.20 -1.43 -14.06
CA LEU A 86 2.48 -2.66 -14.41
C LEU A 86 1.22 -2.83 -13.55
N LEU A 87 1.31 -2.57 -12.24
CA LEU A 87 0.15 -2.63 -11.33
C LEU A 87 -0.96 -1.67 -11.77
N VAL A 88 -0.62 -0.46 -12.20
CA VAL A 88 -1.61 0.50 -12.71
C VAL A 88 -2.35 -0.06 -13.93
N HIS A 89 -1.66 -0.76 -14.82
CA HIS A 89 -2.28 -1.40 -15.98
C HIS A 89 -3.19 -2.57 -15.60
N ILE A 90 -2.73 -3.45 -14.70
CA ILE A 90 -3.53 -4.56 -14.18
C ILE A 90 -4.81 -4.02 -13.52
N VAL A 91 -4.68 -3.04 -12.63
CA VAL A 91 -5.82 -2.43 -11.93
C VAL A 91 -6.79 -1.75 -12.89
N ARG A 92 -6.29 -1.08 -13.95
CA ARG A 92 -7.16 -0.49 -14.98
C ARG A 92 -7.96 -1.54 -15.75
N GLU A 93 -7.32 -2.64 -16.16
CA GLU A 93 -8.04 -3.70 -16.87
C GLU A 93 -9.02 -4.42 -15.94
N LEU A 94 -8.63 -4.67 -14.68
CA LEU A 94 -9.53 -5.22 -13.66
C LEU A 94 -10.74 -4.31 -13.43
N GLN A 95 -10.55 -2.99 -13.38
CA GLN A 95 -11.66 -2.03 -13.30
C GLN A 95 -12.56 -2.09 -14.54
N ALA A 96 -11.99 -2.20 -15.73
CA ALA A 96 -12.75 -2.31 -16.96
C ALA A 96 -13.55 -3.62 -17.03
N TRP A 97 -12.94 -4.73 -16.61
CA TRP A 97 -13.60 -6.03 -16.47
C TRP A 97 -14.77 -5.95 -15.48
N THR A 98 -14.54 -5.37 -14.30
CA THR A 98 -15.55 -5.17 -13.24
C THR A 98 -16.78 -4.40 -13.77
N LYS A 99 -16.57 -3.38 -14.60
CA LYS A 99 -17.66 -2.62 -15.23
C LYS A 99 -18.43 -3.42 -16.28
N ARG A 100 -17.77 -4.35 -16.99
CA ARG A 100 -18.41 -5.22 -17.99
C ARG A 100 -19.19 -6.37 -17.33
N CYS A 101 -18.70 -6.88 -16.20
CA CYS A 101 -19.28 -7.99 -15.45
C CYS A 101 -20.15 -7.53 -14.26
N ALA A 102 -20.86 -6.39 -14.40
CA ALA A 102 -21.56 -5.75 -13.28
C ALA A 102 -22.62 -6.63 -12.58
N GLY A 103 -23.07 -7.74 -13.19
CA GLY A 103 -23.97 -8.72 -12.57
C GLY A 103 -23.29 -9.68 -11.58
N ASP A 104 -21.97 -9.90 -11.68
CA ASP A 104 -21.21 -10.91 -10.92
C ASP A 104 -20.35 -10.30 -9.81
N GLN A 105 -20.71 -9.11 -9.33
CA GLN A 105 -19.94 -8.42 -8.31
C GLN A 105 -19.92 -9.22 -7.00
N PRO A 106 -18.76 -9.33 -6.32
CA PRO A 106 -18.73 -9.93 -4.99
C PRO A 106 -19.64 -9.14 -4.07
N SER A 107 -20.48 -9.86 -3.32
CA SER A 107 -21.42 -9.30 -2.37
C SER A 107 -21.41 -10.09 -1.06
N GLY A 108 -21.93 -9.46 0.00
CA GLY A 108 -21.97 -10.04 1.34
C GLY A 108 -20.58 -10.43 1.86
N LEU A 109 -20.51 -11.61 2.51
CA LEU A 109 -19.30 -12.10 3.18
C LEU A 109 -18.08 -12.23 2.26
N LYS A 110 -18.27 -12.48 0.96
CA LYS A 110 -17.16 -12.56 0.01
C LYS A 110 -16.49 -11.20 -0.15
N LEU A 111 -17.30 -10.15 -0.31
CA LEU A 111 -16.82 -8.78 -0.45
C LEU A 111 -16.08 -8.34 0.83
N GLU A 112 -16.65 -8.58 2.00
CA GLU A 112 -16.03 -8.21 3.28
C GLU A 112 -14.65 -8.86 3.47
N LYS A 113 -14.50 -10.13 3.09
CA LYS A 113 -13.19 -10.83 3.13
C LYS A 113 -12.18 -10.20 2.18
N LEU A 114 -12.59 -9.88 0.96
CA LEU A 114 -11.72 -9.20 -0.02
C LEU A 114 -11.31 -7.81 0.48
N GLN A 115 -12.25 -7.04 1.03
CA GLN A 115 -11.99 -5.73 1.61
C GLN A 115 -11.01 -5.85 2.79
N ALA A 116 -11.23 -6.78 3.72
CA ALA A 116 -10.37 -6.99 4.89
C ALA A 116 -8.93 -7.32 4.49
N ARG A 117 -8.72 -8.10 3.42
CA ARG A 117 -7.40 -8.39 2.84
C ARG A 117 -6.77 -7.17 2.17
N LEU A 118 -7.59 -6.31 1.54
CA LEU A 118 -7.14 -5.11 0.85
C LEU A 118 -6.73 -3.98 1.81
N PHE A 119 -7.35 -3.85 2.98
CA PHE A 119 -7.14 -2.73 3.91
C PHE A 119 -5.67 -2.50 4.32
N PRO A 120 -4.91 -3.54 4.74
CA PRO A 120 -3.48 -3.38 5.07
C PRO A 120 -2.65 -2.82 3.90
N TRP A 121 -3.04 -3.14 2.67
CA TRP A 121 -2.38 -2.71 1.45
C TRP A 121 -2.70 -1.27 1.06
N LEU A 122 -3.94 -0.81 1.23
CA LEU A 122 -4.36 0.54 0.83
C LEU A 122 -3.49 1.63 1.44
N ALA A 123 -3.07 1.46 2.68
CA ALA A 123 -2.17 2.40 3.33
C ALA A 123 -0.79 2.46 2.65
N ARG A 124 -0.30 1.33 2.11
CA ARG A 124 0.99 1.23 1.40
C ARG A 124 0.90 1.71 -0.05
N CYS A 125 -0.25 1.55 -0.70
CA CYS A 125 -0.46 1.86 -2.11
C CYS A 125 -0.19 3.33 -2.48
N ASN A 126 0.12 3.52 -3.77
CA ASN A 126 0.14 4.84 -4.40
C ASN A 126 -1.29 5.36 -4.60
N VAL A 127 -1.50 6.67 -4.44
CA VAL A 127 -2.77 7.38 -4.69
C VAL A 127 -3.46 6.99 -5.99
N ILE A 128 -2.67 6.84 -7.05
CA ILE A 128 -3.20 6.56 -8.40
C ILE A 128 -3.97 5.24 -8.40
N LEU A 129 -3.59 4.28 -7.54
CA LEU A 129 -4.25 2.99 -7.41
C LEU A 129 -5.43 3.04 -6.45
N LEU A 130 -5.44 3.95 -5.46
CA LEU A 130 -6.53 4.05 -4.49
C LEU A 130 -7.88 4.21 -5.20
N GLN A 131 -8.01 5.20 -6.08
CA GLN A 131 -9.30 5.50 -6.72
C GLN A 131 -9.93 4.30 -7.47
N PRO A 132 -9.21 3.60 -8.36
CA PRO A 132 -9.70 2.36 -8.95
C PRO A 132 -10.02 1.26 -7.93
N LEU A 133 -9.16 1.03 -6.93
CA LEU A 133 -9.37 -0.02 -5.92
C LEU A 133 -10.63 0.26 -5.07
N PHE A 134 -10.90 1.53 -4.75
CA PHE A 134 -12.15 1.96 -4.11
C PHE A 134 -13.39 1.58 -4.92
N SER A 135 -13.30 1.68 -6.24
CA SER A 135 -14.40 1.34 -7.14
C SER A 135 -14.55 -0.18 -7.31
N ILE A 136 -13.43 -0.90 -7.49
CA ILE A 136 -13.42 -2.35 -7.75
C ILE A 136 -13.94 -3.12 -6.52
N TYR A 137 -13.44 -2.78 -5.33
CA TYR A 137 -13.78 -3.46 -4.08
C TYR A 137 -14.91 -2.77 -3.31
N GLN A 138 -15.62 -1.84 -3.95
CA GLN A 138 -16.79 -1.15 -3.38
C GLN A 138 -16.55 -0.64 -1.95
N LEU A 139 -15.38 -0.06 -1.68
CA LEU A 139 -14.97 0.26 -0.31
C LEU A 139 -15.87 1.30 0.38
N HIS A 140 -16.75 1.98 -0.35
CA HIS A 140 -17.80 2.82 0.22
C HIS A 140 -18.86 2.04 1.02
N THR A 141 -18.96 0.72 0.83
CA THR A 141 -19.84 -0.18 1.61
C THR A 141 -19.12 -0.83 2.78
N ALA A 142 -17.80 -0.64 2.90
CA ALA A 142 -17.03 -1.21 3.99
C ALA A 142 -17.42 -0.58 5.34
N ASP A 143 -17.13 -1.31 6.43
CA ASP A 143 -17.35 -0.81 7.78
C ASP A 143 -16.68 0.55 8.02
N HIS A 144 -17.44 1.48 8.58
CA HIS A 144 -17.01 2.86 8.80
C HIS A 144 -15.75 2.97 9.67
N HIS A 145 -15.63 2.13 10.70
CA HIS A 145 -14.47 2.14 11.59
C HIS A 145 -13.20 1.67 10.85
N ARG A 146 -13.33 0.73 9.91
CA ARG A 146 -12.19 0.31 9.05
C ARG A 146 -11.72 1.44 8.15
N LEU A 147 -12.66 2.23 7.59
CA LEU A 147 -12.34 3.38 6.75
C LEU A 147 -11.63 4.48 7.55
N LEU A 148 -12.12 4.79 8.76
CA LEU A 148 -11.46 5.72 9.68
C LEU A 148 -10.07 5.20 10.10
N GLY A 149 -9.93 3.89 10.35
CA GLY A 149 -8.66 3.25 10.64
C GLY A 149 -7.63 3.44 9.51
N LEU A 150 -8.05 3.25 8.26
CA LEU A 150 -7.21 3.49 7.09
C LEU A 150 -6.75 4.96 6.99
N VAL A 151 -7.66 5.91 7.18
CA VAL A 151 -7.35 7.35 7.18
C VAL A 151 -6.33 7.68 8.27
N ASN A 152 -6.52 7.17 9.49
CA ASN A 152 -5.57 7.34 10.58
C ASN A 152 -4.19 6.74 10.27
N GLN A 153 -4.14 5.56 9.66
CA GLN A 153 -2.89 4.95 9.24
C GLN A 153 -2.15 5.80 8.19
N LEU A 154 -2.87 6.39 7.23
CA LEU A 154 -2.28 7.32 6.26
C LEU A 154 -1.70 8.56 6.95
N TYR A 155 -2.37 9.11 7.97
CA TYR A 155 -1.82 10.20 8.78
C TYR A 155 -0.53 9.83 9.51
N GLN A 156 -0.49 8.65 10.15
CA GLN A 156 0.72 8.17 10.82
C GLN A 156 1.88 7.94 9.86
N GLN A 157 1.61 7.73 8.58
CA GLN A 157 2.62 7.58 7.52
C GLN A 157 2.99 8.90 6.84
N GLY A 158 2.40 10.03 7.24
CA GLY A 158 2.64 11.32 6.58
C GLY A 158 1.93 11.55 5.27
N LYS A 159 1.04 10.64 4.88
CA LYS A 159 0.28 10.69 3.64
C LYS A 159 -0.95 11.59 3.81
N PHE A 160 -0.73 12.84 4.22
CA PHE A 160 -1.78 13.78 4.62
C PHE A 160 -2.73 14.13 3.47
N LYS A 161 -2.21 14.26 2.24
CA LYS A 161 -3.02 14.59 1.07
C LYS A 161 -3.95 13.42 0.73
N GLU A 162 -3.40 12.22 0.81
CA GLU A 162 -4.09 10.96 0.56
C GLU A 162 -5.20 10.73 1.56
N ALA A 163 -4.89 10.90 2.84
CA ALA A 163 -5.84 10.84 3.93
C ALA A 163 -6.99 11.83 3.70
N ALA A 164 -6.69 13.10 3.39
CA ALA A 164 -7.71 14.12 3.17
C ALA A 164 -8.59 13.86 1.94
N VAL A 165 -8.00 13.50 0.79
CA VAL A 165 -8.75 13.12 -0.42
C VAL A 165 -9.68 11.94 -0.12
N LEU A 166 -9.19 10.97 0.64
CA LEU A 166 -9.96 9.80 1.03
C LEU A 166 -11.13 10.18 1.94
N SER A 167 -10.87 11.01 2.96
CA SER A 167 -11.88 11.51 3.90
C SER A 167 -13.00 12.26 3.18
N ILE A 168 -12.66 13.14 2.23
CA ILE A 168 -13.64 13.87 1.41
C ILE A 168 -14.51 12.91 0.61
N LYS A 169 -13.86 11.99 -0.13
CA LYS A 169 -14.55 11.07 -1.02
C LYS A 169 -15.54 10.16 -0.27
N LEU A 170 -15.15 9.72 0.92
CA LEU A 170 -15.95 8.83 1.76
C LEU A 170 -16.86 9.59 2.75
N LYS A 171 -16.84 10.92 2.72
CA LYS A 171 -17.61 11.78 3.63
C LYS A 171 -17.32 11.51 5.11
N LEU A 172 -16.07 11.23 5.45
CA LEU A 172 -15.63 10.88 6.82
C LEU A 172 -15.32 12.11 7.69
N GLN A 173 -15.38 13.32 7.14
CA GLN A 173 -14.96 14.54 7.84
C GLN A 173 -15.61 14.75 9.22
N PRO A 174 -16.90 14.43 9.47
CA PRO A 174 -17.52 14.62 10.78
C PRO A 174 -16.89 13.81 11.91
N ASP A 175 -16.25 12.67 11.59
CA ASP A 175 -15.68 11.75 12.56
C ASP A 175 -14.15 11.90 12.71
N LEU A 176 -13.57 12.89 12.03
CA LEU A 176 -12.15 13.16 12.02
C LEU A 176 -11.84 14.45 12.77
N GLU A 177 -10.73 14.43 13.51
CA GLU A 177 -10.25 15.61 14.21
C GLU A 177 -9.73 16.63 13.20
N PHE A 178 -10.42 17.77 13.09
CA PHE A 178 -10.17 18.81 12.09
C PHE A 178 -8.70 19.22 12.00
N GLU A 179 -8.06 19.53 13.14
CA GLU A 179 -6.68 20.01 13.16
C GLU A 179 -5.68 18.97 12.64
N LYS A 180 -5.88 17.68 12.97
CA LYS A 180 -5.03 16.58 12.48
C LYS A 180 -5.05 16.47 10.96
N VAL A 181 -6.13 16.92 10.31
CA VAL A 181 -6.24 16.91 8.86
C VAL A 181 -5.74 18.21 8.25
N CYS A 182 -6.26 19.35 8.71
CA CYS A 182 -6.08 20.63 8.03
C CYS A 182 -4.72 21.27 8.35
N VAL A 183 -4.18 21.14 9.56
CA VAL A 183 -2.90 21.74 9.92
C VAL A 183 -1.75 21.21 9.04
N PRO A 184 -1.55 19.89 8.88
CA PRO A 184 -0.53 19.38 7.96
C PRO A 184 -0.69 19.91 6.53
N LEU A 185 -1.91 19.99 6.02
CA LEU A 185 -2.17 20.47 4.66
C LEU A 185 -1.85 21.95 4.49
N LEU A 186 -2.17 22.79 5.48
CA LEU A 186 -1.81 24.20 5.51
C LEU A 186 -0.28 24.38 5.53
N LEU A 187 0.43 23.61 6.36
CA LEU A 187 1.89 23.62 6.42
C LEU A 187 2.54 23.15 5.10
N LEU A 188 1.86 22.29 4.34
CA LEU A 188 2.26 21.79 3.02
C LEU A 188 1.80 22.68 1.85
N ASP A 189 1.20 23.84 2.12
CA ASP A 189 0.64 24.75 1.12
C ASP A 189 -0.34 24.02 0.16
N LYS A 190 -1.28 23.29 0.77
CA LYS A 190 -2.37 22.55 0.09
C LYS A 190 -3.72 23.20 0.38
N ILE A 191 -3.80 24.53 0.20
CA ILE A 191 -4.99 25.32 0.50
C ILE A 191 -6.23 24.81 -0.26
N GLU A 192 -6.10 24.52 -1.56
CA GLU A 192 -7.19 23.96 -2.39
C GLU A 192 -7.78 22.67 -1.79
N LEU A 193 -6.95 21.83 -1.17
CA LEU A 193 -7.41 20.58 -0.55
C LEU A 193 -8.07 20.83 0.81
N VAL A 194 -7.62 21.86 1.55
CA VAL A 194 -8.27 22.29 2.80
C VAL A 194 -9.64 22.87 2.50
N GLU A 195 -9.76 23.70 1.47
CA GLU A 195 -11.04 24.25 1.00
C GLU A 195 -12.00 23.14 0.59
N ALA A 196 -11.54 22.20 -0.23
CA ALA A 196 -12.34 21.02 -0.60
C ALA A 196 -12.71 20.15 0.61
N TYR A 197 -11.88 20.11 1.66
CA TYR A 197 -12.16 19.36 2.88
C TYR A 197 -13.32 19.94 3.68
N VAL A 198 -13.37 21.26 3.80
CA VAL A 198 -14.42 21.98 4.56
C VAL A 198 -15.65 22.31 3.71
N GLU A 199 -15.60 22.07 2.40
CA GLU A 199 -16.68 22.38 1.47
C GLU A 199 -18.00 21.72 1.90
N GLY A 200 -19.06 22.53 1.92
CA GLY A 200 -20.40 22.07 2.32
C GLY A 200 -20.62 21.89 3.82
N SER A 201 -19.62 22.14 4.69
CA SER A 201 -19.76 22.09 6.15
C SER A 201 -19.48 23.44 6.80
N LEU A 202 -20.53 24.11 7.27
CA LEU A 202 -20.42 25.38 8.00
C LEU A 202 -19.60 25.25 9.29
N GLU A 203 -19.67 24.09 9.95
CA GLU A 203 -18.91 23.81 11.15
C GLU A 203 -17.41 23.79 10.85
N LEU A 204 -17.00 22.98 9.86
CA LEU A 204 -15.59 22.87 9.48
C LEU A 204 -15.04 24.19 8.92
N GLN A 205 -15.86 24.95 8.18
CA GLN A 205 -15.49 26.30 7.71
C GLN A 205 -15.22 27.26 8.88
N ARG A 206 -16.04 27.22 9.94
CA ARG A 206 -15.81 28.01 11.16
C ARG A 206 -14.55 27.55 11.89
N SER A 207 -14.34 26.24 12.02
CA SER A 207 -13.12 25.68 12.62
C SER A 207 -11.87 26.12 11.86
N LEU A 208 -11.93 26.20 10.53
CA LEU A 208 -10.84 26.74 9.71
C LEU A 208 -10.56 28.21 10.03
N LEU A 209 -11.58 29.06 10.06
CA LEU A 209 -11.39 30.48 10.37
C LEU A 209 -10.80 30.67 11.78
N GLN A 210 -11.35 29.96 12.78
CA GLN A 210 -10.84 30.00 14.15
C GLN A 210 -9.37 29.55 14.25
N LEU A 211 -8.99 28.52 13.50
CA LEU A 211 -7.62 28.05 13.42
C LEU A 211 -6.70 29.13 12.82
N LEU A 212 -7.09 29.75 11.70
CA LEU A 212 -6.31 30.80 11.04
C LEU A 212 -6.18 32.07 11.92
N ASP A 213 -7.25 32.45 12.61
CA ASP A 213 -7.25 33.55 13.57
C ASP A 213 -6.26 33.29 14.71
N SER A 214 -6.21 32.04 15.22
CA SER A 214 -5.28 31.66 16.28
C SER A 214 -3.81 31.78 15.87
N TRP A 215 -3.50 31.64 14.59
CA TRP A 215 -2.15 31.78 14.05
C TRP A 215 -1.77 33.24 13.75
N SER A 216 -2.76 34.13 13.78
CA SER A 216 -2.59 35.56 13.51
C SER A 216 -2.29 36.39 14.77
N VAL A 217 -2.28 35.75 15.94
CA VAL A 217 -1.99 36.41 17.23
C VAL A 217 -0.50 36.75 17.35
N PRO A 218 -0.13 37.93 17.89
CA PRO A 218 1.26 38.28 18.14
C PRO A 218 1.98 37.24 19.00
N GLY A 219 3.13 36.76 18.52
CA GLY A 219 3.95 35.77 19.21
C GLY A 219 3.68 34.31 18.81
N PHE A 220 2.66 34.04 17.98
CA PHE A 220 2.51 32.72 17.37
C PHE A 220 3.66 32.42 16.40
N GLN A 221 4.25 31.23 16.52
CA GLN A 221 5.39 30.79 15.71
C GLN A 221 5.04 29.52 14.96
N ILE A 222 4.80 29.65 13.65
CA ILE A 222 4.46 28.50 12.79
C ILE A 222 5.52 27.38 12.84
N LYS A 223 6.78 27.76 13.11
CA LYS A 223 7.90 26.81 13.19
C LYS A 223 7.75 25.85 14.36
N ASP A 224 7.19 26.32 15.48
CA ASP A 224 6.98 25.48 16.66
C ASP A 224 5.80 24.53 16.45
N LEU A 225 4.74 25.00 15.78
CA LEU A 225 3.66 24.13 15.33
C LEU A 225 4.18 23.07 14.35
N ALA A 226 4.97 23.48 13.36
CA ALA A 226 5.53 22.58 12.36
C ALA A 226 6.40 21.48 12.96
N ARG A 227 7.18 21.76 14.02
CA ARG A 227 7.98 20.76 14.72
C ARG A 227 7.14 19.60 15.27
N GLN A 228 5.91 19.87 15.70
CA GLN A 228 4.99 18.83 16.20
C GLN A 228 4.61 17.85 15.09
N TYR A 229 4.48 18.35 13.85
CA TYR A 229 4.12 17.54 12.69
C TYR A 229 5.33 16.96 11.94
N GLN A 230 6.49 17.62 11.98
CA GLN A 230 7.75 17.11 11.42
C GLN A 230 8.26 15.85 12.13
N ALA A 231 7.80 15.58 13.35
CA ALA A 231 8.03 14.30 14.01
C ALA A 231 7.33 13.12 13.31
N LEU A 232 6.35 13.40 12.45
CA LEU A 232 5.70 12.39 11.62
C LEU A 232 6.52 12.13 10.34
N PRO A 233 6.56 10.89 9.84
CA PRO A 233 7.18 10.57 8.55
C PRO A 233 6.60 11.50 7.48
N GLY A 234 7.40 11.99 6.53
CA GLY A 234 6.87 12.86 5.46
C GLY A 234 7.90 13.80 4.85
N LYS A 235 7.66 14.21 3.60
CA LYS A 235 8.45 15.26 2.94
C LYS A 235 7.90 16.62 3.34
N TRP A 236 8.50 17.21 4.36
CA TRP A 236 8.20 18.58 4.80
C TRP A 236 9.00 19.59 3.99
N PRO A 237 8.41 20.73 3.58
CA PRO A 237 9.15 21.80 2.92
C PRO A 237 10.19 22.39 3.89
N GLU A 238 11.41 22.62 3.41
CA GLU A 238 12.49 23.26 4.20
C GLU A 238 12.09 24.66 4.68
N ASN A 239 11.22 25.32 3.93
CA ASN A 239 10.71 26.66 4.22
C ASN A 239 9.18 26.65 4.20
N ILE A 240 8.57 26.64 5.37
CA ILE A 240 7.12 26.81 5.53
C ILE A 240 6.82 28.28 5.21
N LYS A 241 6.23 28.51 4.03
CA LYS A 241 5.90 29.86 3.56
C LYS A 241 4.63 30.36 4.27
N CYS A 242 4.81 31.17 5.31
CA CYS A 242 3.72 31.93 5.95
C CYS A 242 3.08 33.00 5.06
N SER A 243 3.59 33.25 3.85
CA SER A 243 3.27 34.49 3.12
C SER A 243 1.89 34.55 2.48
N THR A 244 1.07 33.50 2.55
CA THR A 244 -0.16 33.39 1.75
C THR A 244 -1.46 33.41 2.55
N MET A 245 -1.41 33.47 3.88
CA MET A 245 -2.63 33.37 4.73
C MET A 245 -3.45 34.67 4.84
N ASN A 246 -3.00 35.77 4.23
CA ASN A 246 -3.67 37.09 4.26
C ASN A 246 -4.29 37.49 2.92
N LYS A 247 -4.73 36.55 2.08
CA LYS A 247 -5.43 36.86 0.83
C LYS A 247 -6.89 36.45 0.89
#